data_AF-A0AA42LUB8-F1
#
_entry.id   AF-A0AA42LUB8-F1
#
_cell.length_a   1.000
_cell.length_b   1.000
_cell.length_c   1.000
_cell.angle_alpha   90.00
_cell.angle_beta   90.00
_cell.angle_gamma   90.00
#
_symmetry.space_group_name_H-M   'P 1'
#
loop_
_entity.id
_entity.type
_entity.pdbx_description
1 polymer ?
#
loop_
_entity_poly.entity_id
_entity_poly.type
_entity_poly.pdbx_seq_one_letter_code
_entity_poly.pdbx_strand_id
1 'polypeptide(L)' 'MKTQISYRKLDGGDGVALVNGGISEMSQAKRELANWLELPEAGVPDGGQEDVDARLHQGGIAPDSVQFAHISE' A
#
# COMPACT_ATOMS: atom_id res chain seq x y z
N MET A 1 -8.18 16.08 -4.43
CA MET A 1 -7.11 15.86 -3.43
C MET A 1 -6.33 14.64 -3.84
N LYS A 2 -5.00 14.73 -3.93
CA LYS A 2 -4.13 13.58 -4.19
C LYS A 2 -3.51 13.16 -2.86
N THR A 3 -3.10 11.90 -2.79
CA THR A 3 -2.30 11.41 -1.68
C THR A 3 -1.03 10.79 -2.24
N GLN A 4 0.09 11.21 -1.69
CA GLN A 4 1.38 10.59 -1.96
C GLN A 4 1.63 9.51 -0.92
N ILE A 5 1.89 8.29 -1.36
CA ILE A 5 2.21 7.15 -0.51
C ILE A 5 3.69 6.81 -0.72
N SER A 6 4.50 7.06 0.29
CA SER A 6 5.90 6.64 0.32
C SER A 6 6.00 5.26 0.98
N TYR A 7 6.83 4.38 0.44
CA TYR A 7 7.03 3.04 0.97
C TYR A 7 8.47 2.59 0.79
N ARG A 8 8.89 1.61 1.58
CA ARG A 8 10.17 0.94 1.43
C ARG A 8 9.93 -0.49 0.91
N LYS A 9 10.78 -0.94 0.00
CA LYS A 9 10.83 -2.32 -0.47
C LYS A 9 11.70 -3.16 0.46
N LEU A 10 11.38 -4.44 0.58
CA LEU A 10 12.17 -5.43 1.32
C LEU A 10 13.57 -5.61 0.75
N ASP A 11 13.74 -5.34 -0.56
CA ASP A 11 15.04 -5.34 -1.25
C ASP A 11 15.95 -4.16 -0.88
N GLY A 12 15.46 -3.22 -0.05
CA GLY A 12 16.22 -2.05 0.42
C GLY A 12 16.01 -0.77 -0.39
N GLY A 13 15.30 -0.84 -1.53
CA GLY A 13 14.92 0.35 -2.29
C GLY A 13 13.69 1.07 -1.72
N ASP A 14 13.61 2.38 -1.88
CA ASP A 14 12.42 3.18 -1.61
C ASP A 14 11.53 3.34 -2.87
N GLY A 15 10.27 3.71 -2.65
CA GLY A 15 9.31 3.97 -3.70
C GLY A 15 8.23 4.95 -3.26
N VAL A 16 7.62 5.61 -4.25
CA VAL A 16 6.54 6.58 -4.03
C VAL A 16 5.43 6.28 -5.04
N ALA A 17 4.20 6.13 -4.55
CA ALA A 17 2.99 6.00 -5.34
C ALA A 17 2.13 7.25 -5.18
N LEU A 18 1.60 7.77 -6.28
CA LEU A 18 0.66 8.89 -6.28
C LEU A 18 -0.73 8.33 -6.54
N VAL A 19 -1.61 8.41 -5.54
CA VAL A 19 -2.99 7.95 -5.66
C VAL A 19 -3.94 9.14 -5.69
N ASN A 20 -5.02 8.99 -6.44
CA ASN A 20 -6.06 10.01 -6.54
C ASN A 20 -7.15 9.69 -5.52
N GLY A 21 -7.41 10.60 -4.60
CA GLY A 21 -8.36 10.38 -3.50
C GLY A 21 -7.80 10.86 -2.17
N GLY A 22 -8.67 11.00 -1.18
CA GLY A 22 -8.28 11.27 0.20
C GLY A 22 -8.13 9.94 0.94
N ILE A 23 -6.90 9.57 1.29
CA ILE A 23 -6.68 8.44 2.18
C ILE A 23 -6.76 8.92 3.62
N SER A 24 -7.75 8.47 4.38
CA SER A 24 -7.90 8.88 5.79
C SER A 24 -7.22 7.92 6.76
N GLU A 25 -6.99 6.67 6.34
CA GLU A 25 -6.53 5.60 7.20
C GLU A 25 -5.34 4.85 6.60
N MET A 26 -4.46 4.38 7.48
CA MET A 26 -3.27 3.64 7.10
C MET A 26 -3.59 2.36 6.32
N SER A 27 -4.64 1.62 6.73
CA SER A 27 -5.11 0.42 6.03
C SER A 27 -5.59 0.72 4.62
N GLN A 28 -6.21 1.89 4.40
CA GLN A 28 -6.60 2.35 3.08
C GLN A 28 -5.37 2.72 2.24
N ALA A 29 -4.35 3.38 2.82
CA ALA A 29 -3.09 3.66 2.13
C ALA A 29 -2.43 2.40 1.60
N LYS A 30 -2.32 1.37 2.45
CA LYS A 30 -1.75 0.08 2.10
C LYS A 30 -2.51 -0.60 0.95
N ARG A 31 -3.85 -0.54 0.99
CA ARG A 31 -4.71 -1.15 -0.03
C ARG A 31 -4.57 -0.44 -1.37
N GLU A 32 -4.62 0.89 -1.35
CA GLU A 32 -4.44 1.72 -2.54
C GLU A 32 -3.05 1.53 -3.16
N LEU A 33 -2.02 1.43 -2.32
CA LEU A 33 -0.66 1.12 -2.77
C LEU A 33 -0.59 -0.26 -3.43
N ALA A 34 -1.16 -1.29 -2.79
CA ALA A 34 -1.17 -2.64 -3.33
C ALA A 34 -1.94 -2.72 -4.66
N ASN A 35 -3.03 -1.96 -4.80
CA ASN A 35 -3.78 -1.82 -6.05
C ASN A 35 -2.99 -1.07 -7.11
N TRP A 36 -2.32 0.03 -6.75
CA TRP A 36 -1.50 0.82 -7.67
C TRP A 36 -0.31 0.02 -8.23
N LEU A 37 0.29 -0.82 -7.39
CA LEU A 37 1.36 -1.75 -7.77
C LEU A 37 0.85 -3.01 -8.48
N GLU A 38 -0.47 -3.14 -8.66
CA GLU A 38 -1.12 -4.31 -9.26
C GLU A 38 -0.68 -5.62 -8.59
N LEU A 39 -0.43 -5.58 -7.28
CA LEU A 39 0.07 -6.75 -6.55
C LEU A 39 -1.02 -7.82 -6.53
N PRO A 40 -0.68 -9.08 -6.85
CA PRO A 40 -1.63 -10.18 -6.82
C PRO A 40 -2.19 -10.30 -5.41
N GLU A 41 -3.49 -10.55 -5.30
CA GLU A 41 -4.13 -10.77 -4.01
C GLU A 41 -3.46 -11.96 -3.31
N ALA A 42 -2.98 -11.75 -2.08
CA ALA A 42 -2.44 -12.82 -1.27
C ALA A 42 -3.54 -13.86 -1.09
N GLY A 43 -3.37 -15.03 -1.71
CA GLY A 43 -4.42 -16.04 -1.86
C GLY A 43 -5.17 -16.23 -0.54
N VAL A 44 -6.45 -15.87 -0.53
CA VAL A 44 -7.33 -15.95 0.62
C VAL A 44 -7.62 -17.43 0.94
N PRO A 45 -7.15 -18.00 2.06
CA PRO A 45 -7.85 -19.13 2.64
C PRO A 45 -9.15 -18.59 3.26
N ASP A 46 -10.27 -19.00 2.67
CA ASP A 46 -11.64 -18.95 3.18
C ASP A 46 -11.84 -18.28 4.56
N GLY A 47 -12.32 -17.02 4.56
CA GLY A 47 -12.89 -16.38 5.76
C GLY A 47 -11.99 -15.44 6.58
N GLY A 48 -10.76 -15.15 6.16
CA GLY A 48 -9.90 -14.16 6.83
C GLY A 48 -9.97 -12.77 6.17
N GLN A 49 -9.99 -11.70 6.98
CA GLN A 49 -9.77 -10.31 6.52
C GLN A 49 -8.66 -10.26 5.46
N GLU A 50 -8.89 -9.56 4.34
CA GLU A 50 -7.85 -9.28 3.34
C GLU A 50 -6.59 -8.76 4.03
N ASP A 51 -5.56 -9.60 4.09
CA ASP A 51 -4.28 -9.25 4.70
C ASP A 51 -3.46 -8.46 3.68
N VAL A 52 -3.81 -7.18 3.55
CA VAL A 52 -3.12 -6.24 2.66
C VAL A 52 -1.64 -6.15 3.02
N ASP A 53 -1.30 -6.33 4.30
CA ASP A 53 0.07 -6.41 4.78
C ASP A 53 0.84 -7.58 4.14
N ALA A 54 0.28 -8.78 4.15
CA ALA A 54 0.85 -9.95 3.46
C ALA A 54 0.94 -9.70 1.94
N ARG A 55 -0.07 -9.07 1.34
CA ARG A 55 -0.08 -8.74 -0.10
C ARG A 55 1.06 -7.78 -0.47
N LEU A 56 1.26 -6.71 0.30
CA LEU A 56 2.39 -5.79 0.17
C LEU A 56 3.71 -6.54 0.37
N HIS A 57 3.81 -7.36 1.41
CA HIS A 57 5.00 -8.12 1.72
C HIS A 57 5.38 -9.11 0.60
N GLN A 58 4.40 -9.79 0.00
CA GLN A 58 4.58 -10.65 -1.17
C GLN A 58 5.02 -9.86 -2.41
N GLY A 59 4.54 -8.63 -2.55
CA GLY A 59 5.02 -7.67 -3.57
C GLY A 59 6.41 -7.10 -3.30
N GLY A 60 7.08 -7.54 -2.22
CA GLY A 60 8.40 -7.04 -1.85
C GLY A 60 8.34 -5.65 -1.20
N ILE A 61 7.21 -5.24 -0.63
CA ILE A 61 7.01 -3.97 0.07
C ILE A 61 7.03 -4.23 1.58
N ALA A 62 7.68 -3.37 2.35
CA ALA A 62 7.60 -3.37 3.80
C ALA A 62 6.34 -2.62 4.26
N PRO A 63 5.27 -3.33 4.71
CA PRO A 63 4.01 -2.69 5.08
C PRO A 63 4.13 -1.66 6.21
N ASP A 64 5.03 -1.91 7.15
CA ASP A 64 5.28 -1.03 8.30
C ASP A 64 5.98 0.28 7.90
N SER A 65 6.67 0.28 6.74
CA SER A 65 7.33 1.47 6.20
C SER A 65 6.43 2.36 5.34
N VAL A 66 5.18 1.93 5.08
CA VAL A 66 4.22 2.70 4.29
C VAL A 66 3.89 4.00 5.04
N GLN A 67 3.85 5.12 4.35
CA GLN A 67 3.49 6.43 4.89
C GLN A 67 2.70 7.18 3.82
N PHE A 68 1.65 7.87 4.21
CA PHE A 68 0.84 8.66 3.27
C PHE A 68 0.83 10.14 3.67
N ALA A 69 0.88 11.00 2.67
CA ALA A 69 0.83 12.45 2.80
C ALA A 69 -0.23 13.02 1.87
N HIS A 70 -1.15 13.81 2.42
CA HIS A 70 -2.17 14.49 1.63
C HIS A 70 -1.55 15.68 0.90
N ILE A 71 -1.67 15.69 -0.42
CA ILE A 71 -1.30 16.81 -1.28
C ILE A 71 -2.59 17.41 -1.85
N SER A 72 -3.00 18.51 -1.23
CA SER A 72 -4.06 19.38 -1.73
C SER A 72 -3.42 20.38 -2.71
N GLU A 73 -3.99 20.45 -3.91
CA GLU A 73 -3.73 21.52 -4.90
C GLU A 73 -4.85 22.54 -4.81
#